data_AF-A0A2E8CGK1-F1
#
_entry.id   AF-A0A2E8CGK1-F1
#
_cell.length_a   1.000
_cell.length_b   1.000
_cell.length_c   1.000
_cell.angle_alpha   90.00
_cell.angle_beta   90.00
_cell.angle_gamma   90.00
#
_symmetry.space_group_name_H-M   'P 1'
#
loop_
_entity.id
_entity.type
_entity.pdbx_description
1 polymer ?
#
loop_
_entity_poly.entity_id
_entity_poly.type
_entity_poly.pdbx_seq_one_letter_code
_entity_poly.pdbx_strand_id
1 'polypeptide(L)'
;MKGEDIAESFEAKKYAYRQTKDGMVLSFVLHPDDVPKEMATAPIGQRYMLACAQIDDYENPVKPRATTEIEKALARANLICRDESYIQWARMNYYQWHVVDENQSDENYAAEVIRFICGIESRSELKTNPEARERLNEHLKLFESEVQA
;
A
#
# COMPACT_ATOMS: atom_id res chain seq x y z
N MET A 1 -29.18 6.88 0.86
CA MET A 1 -28.98 6.43 2.25
C MET A 1 -27.63 5.73 2.29
N LYS A 2 -26.61 6.37 2.86
CA LYS A 2 -25.25 5.78 2.95
C LYS A 2 -25.34 4.59 3.90
N GLY A 3 -24.68 3.47 3.57
CA GLY A 3 -24.75 2.24 4.35
C GLY A 3 -24.22 2.32 5.79
N GLU A 4 -23.68 3.48 6.20
CA GLU A 4 -23.22 3.76 7.57
C GLU A 4 -24.36 3.74 8.61
N ASP A 5 -25.61 4.06 8.23
CA ASP A 5 -26.75 4.08 9.16
C ASP A 5 -27.39 2.70 9.42
N ILE A 6 -26.89 1.62 8.79
CA ILE A 6 -27.49 0.27 8.89
C ILE A 6 -26.46 -0.77 9.41
N ALA A 7 -25.20 -0.37 9.60
CA ALA A 7 -24.13 -1.30 9.93
C ALA A 7 -23.88 -1.33 11.45
N GLU A 8 -24.16 -2.46 12.10
CA GLU A 8 -23.70 -2.73 13.46
C GLU A 8 -22.25 -3.26 13.43
N SER A 9 -21.37 -2.66 14.24
CA SER A 9 -19.98 -3.09 14.42
C SER A 9 -19.87 -3.99 15.65
N PHE A 10 -19.16 -5.11 15.52
CA PHE A 10 -18.80 -5.99 16.64
C PHE A 10 -17.34 -6.42 16.51
N GLU A 11 -16.70 -6.71 17.64
CA GLU A 11 -15.37 -7.29 17.65
C GLU A 11 -15.46 -8.81 17.48
N ALA A 12 -14.56 -9.37 16.68
CA ALA A 12 -14.51 -10.81 16.50
C ALA A 12 -13.08 -11.31 16.31
N LYS A 13 -12.77 -12.43 16.96
CA LYS A 13 -11.47 -13.10 16.82
C LYS A 13 -11.52 -14.11 15.68
N LYS A 14 -10.56 -14.01 14.75
CA LYS A 14 -10.39 -15.06 13.72
C LYS A 14 -10.12 -16.39 14.40
N TYR A 15 -11.01 -17.35 14.21
CA TYR A 15 -10.95 -18.66 14.85
C TYR A 15 -10.39 -19.73 13.92
N ALA A 16 -10.87 -19.79 12.67
CA ALA A 16 -10.43 -20.79 11.70
C ALA A 16 -10.45 -20.24 10.26
N TYR A 17 -9.57 -20.77 9.43
CA TYR A 17 -9.55 -20.54 7.99
C TYR A 17 -9.30 -21.88 7.30
N ARG A 18 -10.26 -22.34 6.49
CA ARG A 18 -10.19 -23.65 5.84
C ARG A 18 -10.69 -23.57 4.40
N GLN A 19 -10.06 -24.36 3.53
CA GLN A 19 -10.49 -24.55 2.16
C GLN A 19 -11.51 -25.69 2.09
N THR A 20 -12.55 -25.50 1.29
CA THR A 20 -13.54 -26.53 0.95
C THR A 20 -13.64 -26.66 -0.57
N LYS A 21 -14.40 -27.65 -1.05
CA LYS A 21 -14.67 -27.78 -2.50
C LYS A 21 -15.48 -26.59 -3.05
N ASP A 22 -16.29 -25.97 -2.21
CA ASP A 22 -17.20 -24.89 -2.59
C ASP A 22 -16.60 -23.49 -2.36
N GLY A 23 -15.41 -23.38 -1.76
CA GLY A 23 -14.72 -22.10 -1.55
C GLY A 23 -13.85 -22.05 -0.30
N MET A 24 -13.72 -20.85 0.28
CA MET A 24 -12.98 -20.61 1.51
C MET A 24 -13.94 -20.33 2.65
N VAL A 25 -13.75 -21.00 3.78
CA VAL A 25 -14.52 -20.79 5.00
C VAL A 25 -13.64 -20.07 6.02
N LEU A 26 -14.04 -18.85 6.36
CA LEU A 26 -13.47 -18.05 7.44
C LEU A 26 -14.46 -18.05 8.62
N SER A 27 -14.00 -18.49 9.78
CA SER A 27 -14.80 -18.54 11.00
C SER A 27 -14.27 -17.54 12.02
N PHE A 28 -15.18 -16.77 12.60
CA PHE A 28 -14.92 -15.85 13.70
C PHE A 28 -15.61 -16.33 14.97
N VAL A 29 -15.03 -15.99 16.12
CA VAL A 29 -15.64 -16.12 17.44
C VAL A 29 -15.92 -14.72 17.96
N LEU A 30 -17.16 -14.50 18.38
CA LEU A 30 -17.62 -13.27 19.02
C LEU A 30 -17.78 -13.54 20.51
N HIS A 31 -17.59 -12.51 21.34
CA HIS A 31 -18.05 -12.58 22.73
C HIS A 31 -19.58 -12.65 22.76
N PRO A 32 -20.21 -13.41 23.68
CA PRO A 32 -21.67 -13.54 23.74
C PRO A 32 -22.42 -12.20 23.81
N ASP A 33 -21.82 -11.20 24.46
CA ASP A 33 -22.43 -9.87 24.62
C ASP A 33 -22.34 -9.01 23.35
N ASP A 34 -21.44 -9.35 22.41
CA ASP A 34 -21.19 -8.59 21.17
C ASP A 34 -21.97 -9.16 19.98
N VAL A 35 -22.73 -10.24 20.17
CA VAL A 35 -23.51 -10.86 19.08
C VAL A 35 -24.75 -10.01 18.75
N PRO A 36 -24.88 -9.50 17.52
CA PRO A 36 -26.09 -8.78 17.10
C PRO A 36 -27.34 -9.65 17.27
N LYS A 37 -28.36 -9.13 17.96
CA LYS A 37 -29.59 -9.89 18.28
C LYS A 37 -30.32 -10.40 17.03
N GLU A 38 -30.30 -9.60 15.97
CA GLU A 38 -30.91 -9.97 14.69
C GLU A 38 -30.15 -11.11 14.01
N MET A 39 -28.81 -11.16 14.16
CA MET A 39 -27.99 -12.24 13.62
C MET A 39 -28.23 -13.55 14.38
N ALA A 40 -28.40 -13.48 15.71
CA ALA A 40 -28.65 -14.66 16.54
C ALA A 40 -29.98 -15.36 16.22
N THR A 41 -30.98 -14.61 15.73
CA THR A 41 -32.32 -15.14 15.42
C THR A 41 -32.57 -15.32 13.92
N ALA A 42 -31.65 -14.86 13.06
CA ALA A 42 -31.78 -14.98 11.62
C ALA A 42 -31.75 -16.44 11.14
N PRO A 43 -32.48 -16.77 10.05
CA PRO A 43 -32.41 -18.09 9.44
C PRO A 43 -30.98 -18.44 8.96
N ILE A 44 -30.62 -19.72 9.08
CA ILE A 44 -29.37 -20.24 8.52
C ILE A 44 -29.34 -19.99 7.01
N GLY A 45 -28.22 -19.46 6.51
CA GLY A 45 -28.03 -19.15 5.08
C GLY A 45 -28.31 -17.69 4.71
N GLN A 46 -28.72 -16.84 5.67
CA GLN A 46 -28.81 -15.40 5.46
C GLN A 46 -27.45 -14.80 5.05
N ARG A 47 -27.47 -13.85 4.10
CA ARG A 47 -26.26 -13.20 3.59
C ARG A 47 -25.99 -11.90 4.35
N TYR A 48 -24.73 -11.70 4.73
CA TYR A 48 -24.24 -10.48 5.37
C TYR A 48 -23.12 -9.86 4.54
N MET A 49 -23.06 -8.54 4.51
CA MET A 49 -21.89 -7.81 4.01
C MET A 49 -21.00 -7.50 5.21
N LEU A 50 -19.72 -7.88 5.13
CA LEU A 50 -18.76 -7.70 6.21
C LEU A 50 -17.71 -6.67 5.79
N ALA A 51 -17.49 -5.68 6.64
CA ALA A 51 -16.32 -4.80 6.61
C ALA A 51 -15.48 -5.12 7.85
N CYS A 52 -14.23 -5.55 7.64
CA CYS A 52 -13.34 -5.93 8.74
C CYS A 52 -12.06 -5.10 8.69
N ALA A 53 -11.64 -4.59 9.84
CA ALA A 53 -10.31 -4.02 10.07
C ALA A 53 -9.59 -4.89 11.11
N GLN A 54 -8.29 -5.12 10.92
CA GLN A 54 -7.47 -5.69 11.98
C GLN A 54 -7.27 -4.61 13.05
N ILE A 55 -7.35 -4.96 14.32
CA ILE A 55 -7.05 -4.08 15.45
C ILE A 55 -5.82 -4.59 16.22
N ASP A 56 -5.11 -3.69 16.90
CA ASP A 56 -3.99 -4.01 17.78
C ASP A 56 -4.44 -4.17 19.26
N ASP A 57 -3.49 -4.46 20.15
CA ASP A 57 -3.74 -4.65 21.59
C ASP A 57 -4.23 -3.35 22.29
N TYR A 58 -4.19 -2.22 21.60
CA TYR A 58 -4.65 -0.91 22.08
C TYR A 58 -5.93 -0.45 21.34
N GLU A 59 -6.64 -1.39 20.70
CA GLU A 59 -7.88 -1.18 19.93
C GLU A 59 -7.73 -0.22 18.73
N ASN A 60 -6.51 0.02 18.26
CA ASN A 60 -6.30 0.86 17.08
C ASN A 60 -6.35 0.03 15.80
N PRO A 61 -6.94 0.57 14.71
CA PRO A 61 -6.94 -0.12 13.43
C PRO A 61 -5.51 -0.24 12.87
N VAL A 62 -5.10 -1.48 12.62
CA VAL A 62 -3.83 -1.82 11.98
C VAL A 62 -3.96 -1.55 10.48
N LYS A 63 -3.14 -0.61 9.99
CA LYS A 63 -3.02 -0.37 8.54
C LYS A 63 -2.56 -1.65 7.83
N PRO A 64 -3.22 -2.07 6.74
CA PRO A 64 -2.77 -3.23 5.97
C PRO A 64 -1.32 -3.06 5.52
N ARG A 65 -0.49 -4.11 5.68
CA ARG A 65 0.93 -4.07 5.30
C ARG A 65 1.13 -3.64 3.84
N ALA A 66 0.28 -4.10 2.93
CA ALA A 66 0.31 -3.70 1.53
C ALA A 66 0.15 -2.18 1.35
N THR A 67 -0.77 -1.56 2.10
CA THR A 67 -0.96 -0.11 2.14
C THR A 67 0.29 0.60 2.67
N THR A 68 0.93 0.05 3.71
CA THR A 68 2.16 0.64 4.26
C THR A 68 3.34 0.60 3.28
N GLU A 69 3.50 -0.48 2.50
CA GLU A 69 4.59 -0.57 1.51
C GLU A 69 4.34 0.38 0.32
N ILE A 70 3.09 0.54 -0.09
CA ILE A 70 2.69 1.53 -1.09
C ILE A 70 2.97 2.97 -0.60
N GLU A 71 2.56 3.29 0.63
CA GLU A 71 2.80 4.59 1.25
C GLU A 71 4.30 4.87 1.39
N LYS A 72 5.10 3.86 1.79
CA LYS A 72 6.57 3.97 1.90
C LYS A 72 7.22 4.23 0.54
N ALA A 73 6.82 3.49 -0.51
CA ALA A 73 7.38 3.68 -1.85
C ALA A 73 7.13 5.11 -2.37
N LEU A 74 5.91 5.62 -2.17
CA LEU A 74 5.57 7.01 -2.51
C LEU A 74 6.37 8.03 -1.69
N ALA A 75 6.47 7.82 -0.37
CA ALA A 75 7.22 8.72 0.50
C ALA A 75 8.69 8.77 0.09
N ARG A 76 9.30 7.61 -0.20
CA ARG A 76 10.68 7.50 -0.69
C ARG A 76 10.85 8.21 -2.04
N ALA A 77 9.98 7.93 -3.01
CA ALA A 77 10.04 8.58 -4.33
C ALA A 77 9.92 10.11 -4.26
N ASN A 78 9.14 10.63 -3.31
CA ASN A 78 9.02 12.08 -3.12
C ASN A 78 10.23 12.67 -2.38
N LEU A 79 10.71 12.00 -1.33
CA LEU A 79 11.81 12.48 -0.50
C LEU A 79 13.12 12.48 -1.29
N ILE A 80 13.40 11.41 -2.03
CA ILE A 80 14.66 11.27 -2.78
C ILE A 80 14.83 12.32 -3.87
N CYS A 81 13.73 12.84 -4.43
CA CYS A 81 13.80 13.91 -5.44
C CYS A 81 14.32 15.23 -4.87
N ARG A 82 14.41 15.37 -3.54
CA ARG A 82 14.95 16.54 -2.85
C ARG A 82 16.29 16.26 -2.18
N ASP A 83 16.79 15.03 -2.29
CA ASP A 83 18.07 14.64 -1.74
C ASP A 83 19.19 15.10 -2.68
N GLU A 84 20.06 15.96 -2.17
CA GLU A 84 21.15 16.54 -2.97
C GLU A 84 22.11 15.45 -3.50
N SER A 85 22.38 14.41 -2.72
CA SER A 85 23.30 13.33 -3.13
C SER A 85 22.70 12.55 -4.29
N TYR A 86 21.41 12.26 -4.23
CA TYR A 86 20.69 11.61 -5.33
C TYR A 86 20.65 12.50 -6.58
N ILE A 87 20.34 13.78 -6.44
CA ILE A 87 20.32 14.72 -7.56
C ILE A 87 21.68 14.74 -8.28
N GLN A 88 22.77 14.88 -7.52
CA GLN A 88 24.12 14.91 -8.08
C GLN A 88 24.47 13.59 -8.76
N TRP A 89 24.19 12.45 -8.10
CA TRP A 89 24.42 11.14 -8.68
C TRP A 89 23.63 10.92 -9.97
N ALA A 90 22.35 11.31 -10.00
CA ALA A 90 21.51 11.20 -11.18
C ALA A 90 22.04 12.07 -12.33
N ARG A 91 22.50 13.29 -12.05
CA ARG A 91 23.11 14.17 -13.06
C ARG A 91 24.46 13.66 -13.56
N MET A 92 25.31 13.10 -12.71
CA MET A 92 26.55 12.47 -13.15
C MET A 92 26.30 11.27 -14.07
N ASN A 93 25.17 10.61 -13.90
CA ASN A 93 24.73 9.46 -14.69
C ASN A 93 23.71 9.83 -15.79
N TYR A 94 23.66 11.09 -16.24
CA TYR A 94 22.64 11.58 -17.17
C TYR A 94 22.49 10.74 -18.45
N TYR A 95 23.57 10.14 -18.93
CA TYR A 95 23.61 9.29 -20.12
C TYR A 95 22.71 8.04 -20.00
N GLN A 96 22.33 7.63 -18.78
CA GLN A 96 21.42 6.50 -18.54
C GLN A 96 19.95 6.87 -18.80
N TRP A 97 19.59 8.16 -18.74
CA TRP A 97 18.22 8.66 -18.83
C TRP A 97 18.03 9.56 -20.07
N HIS A 98 18.30 8.99 -21.26
CA HIS A 98 18.39 9.69 -22.55
C HIS A 98 17.19 10.55 -22.99
N VAL A 99 16.03 10.42 -22.36
CA VAL A 99 14.83 11.22 -22.68
C VAL A 99 14.55 12.34 -21.67
N VAL A 100 15.32 12.41 -20.58
CA VAL A 100 15.12 13.39 -19.51
C VAL A 100 15.84 14.69 -19.86
N ASP A 101 15.12 15.81 -19.85
CA ASP A 101 15.74 17.12 -20.12
C ASP A 101 16.66 17.55 -18.96
N GLU A 102 17.96 17.64 -19.25
CA GLU A 102 19.00 18.03 -18.30
C GLU A 102 18.90 19.49 -17.83
N ASN A 103 18.22 20.36 -18.59
CA ASN A 103 18.11 21.78 -18.26
C ASN A 103 17.05 22.08 -17.19
N GLN A 104 16.33 21.06 -16.73
CA GLN A 104 15.35 21.20 -15.67
C GLN A 104 15.99 21.57 -14.33
N SER A 105 15.19 22.16 -13.44
CA SER A 105 15.59 22.34 -12.04
C SER A 105 15.84 20.97 -11.37
N ASP A 106 16.67 20.95 -10.34
CA ASP A 106 17.13 19.72 -9.70
C ASP A 106 16.01 18.78 -9.23
N GLU A 107 15.00 19.30 -8.51
CA GLU A 107 13.87 18.48 -8.06
C GLU A 107 13.03 17.95 -9.24
N ASN A 108 12.87 18.75 -10.31
CA ASN A 108 12.11 18.35 -11.49
C ASN A 108 12.87 17.29 -12.29
N TYR A 109 14.18 17.47 -12.47
CA TYR A 109 15.07 16.51 -13.10
C TYR A 109 15.03 15.17 -12.35
N ALA A 110 15.23 15.20 -11.03
CA ALA A 110 15.16 13.99 -10.20
C ALA A 110 13.79 13.29 -10.28
N ALA A 111 12.70 14.07 -10.26
CA ALA A 111 11.36 13.52 -10.42
C ALA A 111 11.12 12.89 -11.80
N GLU A 112 11.73 13.44 -12.86
CA GLU A 112 11.63 12.91 -14.21
C GLU A 112 12.47 11.66 -14.41
N VAL A 113 13.67 11.58 -13.83
CA VAL A 113 14.47 10.35 -13.78
C VAL A 113 13.68 9.23 -13.10
N ILE A 114 13.05 9.51 -11.95
CA ILE A 114 12.22 8.53 -11.25
C ILE A 114 11.05 8.07 -12.13
N ARG A 115 10.36 9.00 -12.81
CA ARG A 115 9.27 8.65 -13.75
C ARG A 115 9.76 7.78 -14.91
N PHE A 116 10.89 8.14 -15.49
CA PHE A 116 11.51 7.41 -16.60
C PHE A 116 11.84 5.97 -16.20
N ILE A 117 12.55 5.78 -15.09
CA ILE A 117 12.92 4.44 -14.58
C ILE A 117 11.70 3.61 -14.21
N CYS A 118 10.74 4.22 -13.53
CA CYS A 118 9.52 3.56 -13.12
C CYS A 118 8.54 3.35 -14.29
N GLY A 119 8.78 3.94 -15.46
CA GLY A 119 7.89 3.88 -16.64
C GLY A 119 6.48 4.36 -16.33
N ILE A 120 6.35 5.49 -15.65
CA ILE A 120 5.07 6.11 -15.24
C ILE A 120 5.04 7.59 -15.62
N GLU A 121 3.86 8.14 -15.85
CA GLU A 121 3.68 9.57 -16.16
C GLU A 121 3.61 10.40 -14.87
N SER A 122 3.12 9.79 -13.78
CA SER A 122 3.01 10.44 -12.48
C SER A 122 3.47 9.52 -11.35
N ARG A 123 4.23 10.08 -10.39
CA ARG A 123 4.63 9.37 -9.16
C ARG A 123 3.42 8.83 -8.38
N SER A 124 2.23 9.41 -8.54
CA SER A 124 1.00 8.88 -7.91
C SER A 124 0.62 7.48 -8.39
N GLU A 125 1.06 7.06 -9.58
CA GLU A 125 0.79 5.73 -10.15
C GLU A 125 1.53 4.61 -9.41
N LEU A 126 2.56 4.94 -8.61
CA LEU A 126 3.18 4.00 -7.68
C LEU A 126 2.17 3.41 -6.68
N LYS A 127 0.98 4.01 -6.51
CA LYS A 127 -0.11 3.42 -5.72
C LYS A 127 -0.64 2.12 -6.31
N THR A 128 -0.83 2.12 -7.62
CA THR A 128 -1.57 1.08 -8.34
C THR A 128 -0.67 0.19 -9.18
N ASN A 129 0.60 0.54 -9.37
CA ASN A 129 1.54 -0.20 -10.20
C ASN A 129 2.64 -0.90 -9.37
N PRO A 130 2.54 -2.23 -9.12
CA PRO A 130 3.56 -3.00 -8.40
C PRO A 130 4.91 -3.05 -9.10
N GLU A 131 4.93 -3.19 -10.43
CA GLU A 131 6.17 -3.29 -11.21
C GLU A 131 6.96 -1.97 -11.17
N ALA A 132 6.27 -0.83 -11.22
CA ALA A 132 6.89 0.48 -11.04
C ALA A 132 7.53 0.64 -9.65
N ARG A 133 6.91 0.07 -8.59
CA ARG A 133 7.50 0.06 -7.24
C ARG A 133 8.73 -0.82 -7.14
N GLU A 134 8.74 -1.95 -7.84
CA GLU A 134 9.90 -2.84 -7.90
C GLU A 134 11.09 -2.14 -8.58
N ARG A 135 10.87 -1.53 -9.75
CA ARG A 135 11.88 -0.73 -10.45
C ARG A 135 12.40 0.44 -9.62
N LEU A 136 11.52 1.15 -8.91
CA LEU A 136 11.93 2.18 -7.96
C LEU A 136 12.88 1.62 -6.89
N ASN A 137 12.54 0.49 -6.29
CA ASN A 137 13.34 -0.11 -5.22
C ASN A 137 14.70 -0.58 -5.74
N GLU A 138 14.77 -1.14 -6.94
CA GLU A 138 16.04 -1.54 -7.58
C GLU A 138 16.94 -0.34 -7.85
N HIS A 139 16.37 0.73 -8.40
CA HIS A 139 17.09 1.97 -8.69
C HIS A 139 17.65 2.64 -7.43
N LEU A 140 16.85 2.70 -6.35
CA LEU A 140 17.30 3.27 -5.09
C LEU A 140 18.40 2.44 -4.43
N LYS A 141 18.34 1.11 -4.55
CA LYS A 141 19.44 0.23 -4.08
C LYS A 141 20.73 0.46 -4.86
N LEU A 142 20.63 0.65 -6.18
CA LEU A 142 21.79 0.97 -7.02
C LEU A 142 22.43 2.29 -6.55
N PHE A 143 21.63 3.34 -6.40
CA PHE A 143 22.08 4.62 -5.85
C PHE A 143 22.76 4.46 -4.49
N GLU A 144 22.12 3.77 -3.54
CA GLU A 144 22.68 3.52 -2.21
C GLU A 144 24.04 2.81 -2.28
N SER A 145 24.19 1.84 -3.19
CA SER A 145 25.43 1.09 -3.37
C SER A 145 26.56 1.90 -4.03
N GLU A 146 26.23 2.84 -4.90
CA GLU A 146 27.23 3.65 -5.63
C GLU A 146 27.67 4.89 -4.84
N VAL A 147 26.81 5.40 -3.94
CA VAL A 147 27.09 6.61 -3.15
C VAL A 147 27.64 6.29 -1.75
N GLN A 148 27.41 5.08 -1.22
CA GLN A 148 28.01 4.62 0.05
C GLN A 148 29.30 3.79 -0.12
N ALA A 149 29.83 3.70 -1.34
CA ALA A 149 31.13 3.10 -1.65
C ALA A 149 32.26 4.14 -1.62
#